data_AF-A0A1E2RVI3-F1
#
_entry.id   AF-A0A1E2RVI3-F1
#
_cell.length_a   1.000
_cell.length_b   1.000
_cell.length_c   1.000
_cell.angle_alpha   90.00
_cell.angle_beta   90.00
_cell.angle_gamma   90.00
#
_symmetry.space_group_name_H-M   'P 1'
#
loop_
_entity.id
_entity.type
_entity.pdbx_description
1 polymer ?
#
loop_
_entity_poly.entity_id
_entity_poly.type
_entity_poly.pdbx_seq_one_letter_code
_entity_poly.pdbx_strand_id
1 'polypeptide(L)'
;MVVEPHSGGGRRREGGSGWLTFVPLLLLSVILYAGLALVGVDFGATLFEVPLPSGGRWAFTATDAVMVFTLFLLFIEILKSTKTGGNSVFDHAMSLLVFILCLILFLVWDLAATSLFFLITMVTLIDVVAGFSVTIRAARRDYAFGGDM
;
A
#
# COMPACT_ATOMS: atom_id res chain seq x y z
N MET A 1 40.32 -43.38 24.98
CA MET A 1 38.99 -43.71 24.42
C MET A 1 38.11 -42.50 24.73
N VAL A 2 38.13 -41.44 23.91
CA VAL A 2 37.24 -41.26 22.72
C VAL A 2 35.81 -41.59 23.16
N VAL A 3 34.91 -40.62 23.33
CA VAL A 3 34.15 -39.97 22.24
C VAL A 3 33.68 -38.56 22.62
N GLU A 4 34.06 -37.54 21.85
CA GLU A 4 33.08 -36.58 21.30
C GLU A 4 32.91 -36.99 19.81
N PRO A 5 31.80 -36.69 19.08
CA PRO A 5 30.80 -35.63 19.30
C PRO A 5 29.33 -36.04 19.00
N HIS A 6 28.35 -35.20 19.33
CA HIS A 6 27.11 -35.14 18.53
C HIS A 6 26.63 -33.69 18.36
N SER A 7 27.07 -33.13 17.25
CA SER A 7 26.49 -31.98 16.57
C SER A 7 25.04 -32.28 16.17
N GLY A 8 24.08 -31.80 16.97
CA GLY A 8 22.66 -31.74 16.62
C GLY A 8 22.35 -30.44 15.89
N GLY A 9 22.73 -30.36 14.61
CA GLY A 9 22.40 -29.25 13.72
C GLY A 9 20.90 -29.16 13.45
N GLY A 10 20.18 -28.41 14.27
CA GLY A 10 18.83 -27.96 13.97
C GLY A 10 18.89 -26.68 13.13
N ARG A 11 19.17 -26.80 11.82
CA ARG A 11 18.88 -25.72 10.86
C ARG A 11 17.38 -25.44 10.87
N ARG A 12 16.95 -24.51 11.71
CA ARG A 12 15.57 -24.01 11.70
C ARG A 12 15.43 -23.24 10.38
N ARG A 13 14.66 -23.85 9.49
CA ARG A 13 14.37 -23.41 8.13
C ARG A 13 14.12 -21.90 8.08
N GLU A 14 15.07 -21.17 7.49
CA GLU A 14 14.79 -19.91 6.82
C GLU A 14 13.80 -20.23 5.70
N GLY A 15 12.53 -19.88 5.88
CA GLY A 15 11.47 -20.37 5.01
C GLY A 15 10.29 -19.42 4.98
N GLY A 16 10.28 -18.55 3.97
CA GLY A 16 9.03 -18.00 3.41
C GLY A 16 8.89 -16.48 3.51
N SER A 17 9.43 -15.78 2.51
CA SER A 17 8.97 -14.47 2.01
C SER A 17 8.72 -13.33 3.02
N GLY A 18 9.74 -12.91 3.77
CA GLY A 18 9.69 -11.61 4.46
C GLY A 18 9.63 -10.42 3.49
N TRP A 19 10.14 -10.56 2.27
CA TRP A 19 10.31 -9.47 1.30
C TRP A 19 9.00 -8.85 0.79
N LEU A 20 7.94 -9.65 0.61
CA LEU A 20 6.63 -9.18 0.13
C LEU A 20 5.90 -8.30 1.16
N THR A 21 6.24 -8.42 2.44
CA THR A 21 5.65 -7.59 3.50
C THR A 21 6.06 -6.12 3.35
N PHE A 22 7.28 -5.89 2.88
CA PHE A 22 7.89 -4.55 2.78
C PHE A 22 7.57 -3.81 1.48
N VAL A 23 6.94 -4.49 0.49
CA VAL A 23 6.53 -3.83 -0.75
C VAL A 23 5.24 -3.06 -0.49
N PRO A 24 5.19 -1.73 -0.76
CA PRO A 24 3.95 -0.97 -0.65
C PRO A 24 2.94 -1.51 -1.67
N LEU A 25 1.81 -2.00 -1.18
CA LEU A 25 0.74 -2.55 -2.01
C LEU A 25 0.20 -1.51 -2.98
N LEU A 26 0.24 -0.22 -2.62
CA LEU A 26 -0.17 0.86 -3.50
C LEU A 26 0.68 0.96 -4.78
N LEU A 27 1.91 0.44 -4.79
CA LEU A 27 2.70 0.32 -6.02
C LEU A 27 1.97 -0.53 -7.08
N LEU A 28 1.19 -1.54 -6.66
CA LEU A 28 0.37 -2.34 -7.57
C LEU A 28 -0.70 -1.49 -8.27
N SER A 29 -1.31 -0.54 -7.56
CA SER A 29 -2.28 0.38 -8.17
C SER A 29 -1.61 1.28 -9.22
N VAL A 30 -0.42 1.79 -8.92
CA VAL A 30 0.36 2.62 -9.86
C VAL A 30 0.71 1.84 -11.13
N ILE A 31 1.20 0.60 -10.97
CA ILE A 31 1.54 -0.29 -12.08
C ILE A 31 0.29 -0.63 -12.89
N LEU A 32 -0.84 -0.92 -12.22
CA LEU A 32 -2.11 -1.19 -12.88
C LEU A 32 -2.56 -0.01 -13.74
N TYR A 33 -2.58 1.20 -13.18
CA TYR A 33 -2.93 2.40 -13.94
C TYR A 33 -2.00 2.58 -15.14
N ALA A 34 -0.69 2.51 -14.92
CA ALA A 34 0.29 2.74 -15.98
C ALA A 34 0.15 1.71 -17.11
N GLY A 35 -0.05 0.44 -16.78
CA GLY A 35 -0.27 -0.62 -17.76
C GLY A 35 -1.55 -0.40 -18.58
N LEU A 36 -2.65 -0.06 -17.92
CA LEU A 36 -3.93 0.22 -18.60
C LEU A 36 -3.84 1.46 -19.50
N ALA A 37 -3.18 2.52 -19.03
CA ALA A 37 -2.96 3.75 -19.79
C ALA A 37 -2.08 3.50 -21.02
N LEU A 38 -1.01 2.72 -20.89
CA LEU A 38 -0.11 2.36 -22.00
C LEU A 38 -0.78 1.53 -23.09
N VAL A 39 -1.76 0.70 -22.71
CA VAL A 39 -2.55 -0.11 -23.65
C VAL A 39 -3.72 0.68 -24.25
N GLY A 40 -3.94 1.93 -23.81
CA GLY A 40 -4.99 2.80 -24.34
C GLY A 40 -6.39 2.46 -23.83
N VAL A 41 -6.51 1.93 -22.62
CA VAL A 41 -7.82 1.66 -22.00
C VAL A 41 -8.55 2.98 -21.75
N ASP A 42 -9.81 3.04 -22.17
CA ASP A 42 -10.70 4.16 -21.85
C ASP A 42 -11.21 4.03 -20.40
N PHE A 43 -10.63 4.82 -19.50
CA PHE A 43 -11.05 4.88 -18.09
C PHE A 43 -12.44 5.50 -17.90
N GLY A 44 -12.96 6.24 -18.88
CA GLY A 44 -14.31 6.81 -18.85
C GLY A 44 -15.39 5.81 -19.22
N ALA A 45 -15.02 4.64 -19.75
CA ALA A 45 -15.97 3.62 -20.18
C ALA A 45 -16.85 3.13 -19.01
N THR A 46 -18.17 3.26 -19.18
CA THR A 46 -19.15 2.68 -18.27
C THR A 46 -19.10 1.16 -18.34
N LEU A 47 -18.81 0.52 -17.21
CA LEU A 47 -18.79 -0.93 -17.08
C LEU A 47 -20.19 -1.49 -16.85
N PHE A 48 -20.96 -0.82 -15.99
CA PHE A 48 -22.36 -1.15 -15.73
C PHE A 48 -23.12 0.06 -15.21
N GLU A 49 -24.44 0.01 -15.29
CA GLU A 49 -25.33 1.01 -14.72
C GLU A 49 -26.38 0.36 -13.83
N VAL A 50 -26.67 1.01 -12.71
CA VAL A 50 -27.69 0.56 -11.76
C VAL A 50 -28.76 1.66 -11.62
N PRO A 51 -30.04 1.34 -11.89
CA PRO A 51 -31.13 2.26 -11.57
C PRO A 51 -31.30 2.33 -10.05
N LEU A 52 -31.27 3.53 -9.50
CA LEU A 52 -31.43 3.77 -8.07
C LEU A 52 -32.90 4.00 -7.70
N PRO A 53 -33.33 3.64 -6.46
CA PRO A 53 -34.68 3.94 -5.97
C PRO A 53 -35.02 5.44 -5.94
N SER A 54 -34.02 6.32 -5.93
CA SER A 54 -34.19 7.77 -6.04
C SER A 54 -34.58 8.24 -7.45
N GLY A 55 -34.64 7.35 -8.44
CA GLY A 55 -34.92 7.65 -9.85
C GLY A 55 -33.70 8.01 -10.68
N GLY A 56 -32.51 8.13 -10.06
CA GLY A 56 -31.25 8.34 -10.77
C GLY A 56 -30.69 7.06 -11.40
N ARG A 57 -29.78 7.22 -12.38
CA ARG A 57 -28.94 6.11 -12.89
C ARG A 57 -27.53 6.31 -12.38
N TRP A 58 -27.01 5.32 -11.65
CA TRP A 58 -25.62 5.32 -11.23
C TRP A 58 -24.80 4.52 -12.23
N ALA A 59 -23.96 5.21 -12.98
CA ALA A 59 -23.00 4.59 -13.89
C ALA A 59 -21.69 4.32 -13.14
N PHE A 60 -21.22 3.08 -13.22
CA PHE A 60 -19.94 2.68 -12.67
C PHE A 60 -18.93 2.52 -13.80
N THR A 61 -17.87 3.32 -13.77
CA THR A 61 -16.88 3.43 -14.84
C THR A 61 -15.62 2.62 -14.52
N ALA A 62 -14.76 2.43 -15.52
CA ALA A 62 -13.43 1.87 -15.31
C ALA A 62 -12.57 2.70 -14.34
N THR A 63 -12.78 4.03 -14.30
CA THR A 63 -12.20 4.93 -13.30
C THR A 63 -12.61 4.51 -11.89
N ASP A 64 -13.91 4.28 -11.66
CA ASP A 64 -14.43 3.88 -10.35
C ASP A 64 -13.90 2.51 -9.92
N ALA A 65 -13.76 1.57 -10.87
CA ALA A 65 -13.20 0.25 -10.60
C ALA A 65 -11.75 0.31 -10.08
N VAL A 66 -10.88 1.06 -10.77
CA VAL A 66 -9.48 1.24 -10.36
C VAL A 66 -9.41 2.01 -9.04
N MET A 67 -10.28 2.99 -8.82
CA MET A 67 -10.32 3.74 -7.58
C MET A 67 -10.72 2.87 -6.39
N VAL A 68 -11.79 2.07 -6.52
CA VAL A 68 -12.23 1.12 -5.48
C VAL A 68 -11.12 0.12 -5.16
N PHE A 69 -10.46 -0.42 -6.18
CA PHE A 69 -9.32 -1.32 -6.01
C PHE A 69 -8.18 -0.63 -5.23
N THR A 70 -7.85 0.61 -5.58
CA THR A 70 -6.81 1.41 -4.90
C THR A 70 -7.14 1.66 -3.43
N LEU A 71 -8.40 2.02 -3.14
CA LEU A 71 -8.88 2.19 -1.76
C LEU A 71 -8.83 0.88 -0.97
N PHE A 72 -9.15 -0.25 -1.61
CA PHE A 72 -9.03 -1.55 -0.98
C PHE A 72 -7.58 -1.88 -0.63
N LEU A 73 -6.62 -1.59 -1.52
CA LEU A 73 -5.19 -1.78 -1.22
C LEU A 73 -4.71 -0.86 -0.08
N LEU A 74 -5.15 0.40 -0.05
CA LEU A 74 -4.88 1.31 1.07
C LEU A 74 -5.40 0.73 2.39
N PHE A 75 -6.60 0.17 2.40
CA PHE A 75 -7.15 -0.47 3.60
C PHE A 75 -6.25 -1.60 4.10
N ILE A 76 -5.75 -2.46 3.20
CA ILE A 76 -4.82 -3.52 3.57
C ILE A 76 -3.50 -2.94 4.12
N GLU A 77 -2.95 -1.87 3.53
CA GLU A 77 -1.75 -1.20 4.09
C GLU A 77 -1.98 -0.65 5.49
N ILE A 78 -3.12 -0.01 5.73
CA ILE A 78 -3.48 0.47 7.06
C ILE A 78 -3.51 -0.70 8.05
N LEU A 79 -4.16 -1.82 7.71
CA LEU A 79 -4.18 -3.00 8.56
C LEU A 79 -2.77 -3.58 8.80
N LYS A 80 -1.91 -3.63 7.79
CA LYS A 80 -0.51 -4.04 7.93
C LYS A 80 0.22 -3.14 8.92
N SER A 81 0.05 -1.82 8.81
CA SER A 81 0.72 -0.84 9.68
C SER A 81 0.35 -0.99 11.17
N THR A 82 -0.81 -1.55 11.49
CA THR A 82 -1.22 -1.78 12.88
C THR A 82 -0.47 -2.93 13.57
N LYS A 83 0.21 -3.80 12.82
CA LYS A 83 0.98 -4.91 13.38
C LYS A 83 2.32 -4.39 13.89
N THR A 84 2.43 -4.21 15.21
CA THR A 84 3.69 -3.84 15.86
C THR A 84 4.73 -4.95 15.70
N GLY A 85 5.78 -4.71 14.89
CA GLY A 85 6.90 -5.64 14.72
C GLY A 85 8.03 -5.12 13.83
N GLY A 86 9.13 -4.67 14.46
CA GLY A 86 10.49 -4.85 13.96
C GLY A 86 11.09 -3.88 12.93
N ASN A 87 10.37 -3.30 11.97
CA ASN A 87 11.05 -2.53 10.90
C ASN A 87 10.26 -1.35 10.29
N SER A 88 9.53 -0.57 11.10
CA SER A 88 8.61 0.47 10.61
C SER A 88 9.26 1.62 9.83
N VAL A 89 10.59 1.81 9.94
CA VAL A 89 11.30 2.88 9.22
C VAL A 89 11.41 2.57 7.72
N PHE A 90 11.64 1.29 7.38
CA PHE A 90 11.74 0.87 5.99
C PHE A 90 10.37 0.94 5.29
N ASP A 91 9.32 0.57 6.00
CA ASP A 91 7.93 0.66 5.50
C ASP A 91 7.55 2.12 5.18
N HIS A 92 7.94 3.07 6.03
CA HIS A 92 7.73 4.52 5.74
C HIS A 92 8.55 5.01 4.57
N ALA A 93 9.82 4.60 4.48
CA ALA A 93 10.68 5.03 3.39
C ALA A 93 10.15 4.51 2.04
N MET A 94 9.61 3.29 2.02
CA MET A 94 9.02 2.70 0.82
C MET A 94 7.70 3.38 0.43
N SER A 95 6.79 3.67 1.37
CA SER A 95 5.56 4.42 1.05
C SER A 95 5.87 5.84 0.57
N LEU A 96 6.86 6.51 1.18
CA LEU A 96 7.32 7.83 0.74
C LEU A 96 7.90 7.79 -0.67
N LEU A 97 8.70 6.77 -0.99
CA LEU A 97 9.26 6.58 -2.33
C LEU A 97 8.13 6.41 -3.37
N VAL A 98 7.12 5.60 -3.07
CA VAL A 98 5.97 5.40 -3.97
C VAL A 98 5.19 6.69 -4.17
N PHE A 99 4.96 7.47 -3.10
CA PHE A 99 4.33 8.79 -3.24
C PHE A 99 5.15 9.74 -4.13
N ILE A 100 6.46 9.83 -3.93
CA ILE A 100 7.33 10.68 -4.76
C ILE A 100 7.31 10.22 -6.22
N LEU A 101 7.37 8.92 -6.46
CA LEU A 101 7.28 8.36 -7.82
C LEU A 101 5.95 8.74 -8.48
N CYS A 102 4.83 8.59 -7.78
CA CYS A 102 3.51 9.02 -8.26
C CYS A 102 3.50 10.51 -8.57
N LEU A 103 4.03 11.35 -7.69
CA LEU A 103 4.05 12.78 -7.88
C LEU A 103 4.86 13.18 -9.12
N ILE A 104 6.03 12.57 -9.33
CA ILE A 104 6.84 12.79 -10.53
C ILE A 104 6.10 12.31 -11.79
N LEU A 105 5.53 11.10 -11.76
CA LEU A 105 4.76 10.58 -12.89
C LEU A 105 3.59 11.50 -13.25
N PHE A 106 2.84 11.98 -12.26
CA PHE A 106 1.71 12.89 -12.48
C PHE A 106 2.13 14.21 -13.15
N LEU A 107 3.29 14.75 -12.76
CA LEU A 107 3.78 16.04 -13.25
C LEU A 107 4.47 15.94 -14.62
N VAL A 108 5.04 14.78 -14.97
CA VAL A 108 5.90 14.63 -16.15
C VAL A 108 5.23 13.82 -17.26
N TRP A 109 4.37 12.86 -16.93
CA TRP A 109 3.83 11.92 -17.90
C TRP A 109 2.42 12.33 -18.35
N ASP A 110 2.26 12.64 -19.64
CA ASP A 110 0.97 13.12 -20.19
C ASP A 110 -0.20 12.15 -19.94
N LEU A 111 0.05 10.84 -19.98
CA LEU A 111 -0.95 9.81 -19.69
C LEU A 111 -1.37 9.80 -18.21
N ALA A 112 -0.58 10.39 -17.31
CA ALA A 112 -0.91 10.53 -15.91
C ALA A 112 -1.72 11.80 -15.60
N ALA A 113 -1.94 12.69 -16.57
CA ALA A 113 -2.71 13.93 -16.39
C ALA A 113 -4.24 13.68 -16.29
N THR A 114 -4.65 12.81 -15.38
CA THR A 114 -6.05 12.43 -15.15
C THR A 114 -6.43 12.58 -13.67
N SER A 115 -7.71 12.81 -13.41
CA SER A 115 -8.25 12.84 -12.04
C SER A 115 -8.02 11.50 -11.32
N LEU A 116 -8.09 10.37 -12.04
CA LEU A 116 -7.85 9.04 -11.47
C LEU A 116 -6.42 8.93 -10.92
N PHE A 117 -5.41 9.28 -11.71
CA PHE A 117 -4.02 9.19 -11.27
C PHE A 117 -3.70 10.19 -10.16
N PHE A 118 -4.29 11.39 -10.22
CA PHE A 118 -4.20 12.35 -9.12
C PHE A 118 -4.77 11.78 -7.82
N LEU A 119 -5.93 11.11 -7.87
CA LEU A 119 -6.52 10.48 -6.68
C LEU A 119 -5.69 9.29 -6.18
N ILE A 120 -5.10 8.48 -7.07
CA ILE A 120 -4.11 7.45 -6.67
C ILE A 120 -2.93 8.12 -5.94
N THR A 121 -2.43 9.24 -6.45
CA THR A 121 -1.35 10.02 -5.80
C THR A 121 -1.79 10.50 -4.41
N MET A 122 -3.01 11.01 -4.26
CA MET A 122 -3.56 11.40 -2.95
C MET A 122 -3.69 10.20 -1.99
N VAL A 123 -4.08 9.03 -2.49
CA VAL A 123 -4.11 7.80 -1.68
C VAL A 123 -2.70 7.42 -1.19
N THR A 124 -1.68 7.53 -2.05
CA THR A 124 -0.28 7.28 -1.62
C THR A 124 0.21 8.32 -0.60
N LEU A 125 -0.25 9.57 -0.68
CA LEU A 125 0.03 10.58 0.35
C LEU A 125 -0.63 10.23 1.69
N ILE A 126 -1.89 9.78 1.66
CA ILE A 126 -2.62 9.35 2.87
C ILE A 126 -1.90 8.19 3.54
N ASP A 127 -1.38 7.23 2.76
CA ASP A 127 -0.61 6.10 3.27
C ASP A 127 0.64 6.54 4.03
N VAL A 128 1.40 7.48 3.47
CA VAL A 128 2.58 8.07 4.14
C VAL A 128 2.19 8.71 5.48
N VAL A 129 1.12 9.53 5.51
CA VAL A 129 0.64 10.19 6.74
C VAL A 129 0.13 9.17 7.77
N ALA A 130 -0.59 8.15 7.33
CA ALA A 130 -1.10 7.08 8.18
C ALA A 130 0.06 6.30 8.81
N GLY A 131 1.07 5.95 8.01
CA GLY A 131 2.30 5.32 8.47
C GLY A 131 2.95 6.12 9.61
N PHE A 132 3.29 7.39 9.37
CA PHE A 132 3.93 8.24 10.39
C PHE A 132 3.09 8.35 11.66
N SER A 133 1.76 8.45 11.52
CA SER A 133 0.83 8.54 12.66
C SER A 133 0.88 7.31 13.56
N VAL A 134 0.97 6.10 13.00
CA VAL A 134 1.04 4.85 13.77
C VAL A 134 2.36 4.75 14.53
N THR A 135 3.49 5.12 13.90
CA THR A 135 4.80 5.07 14.57
C THR A 135 4.90 6.00 15.77
N ILE A 136 4.31 7.19 15.70
CA ILE A 136 4.29 8.15 16.81
C ILE A 136 3.47 7.60 17.98
N ARG A 137 2.33 6.95 17.71
CA ARG A 137 1.49 6.35 18.76
C ARG A 137 2.19 5.19 19.47
N ALA A 138 2.93 4.35 18.73
CA ALA A 138 3.71 3.27 19.31
C ALA A 138 4.76 3.80 20.30
N ALA A 139 5.54 4.81 19.89
CA ALA A 139 6.55 5.44 20.76
C ALA A 139 5.94 6.00 22.05
N ARG A 140 4.79 6.70 21.98
CA ARG A 140 4.11 7.26 23.16
C ARG A 140 3.64 6.19 24.16
N ARG A 141 3.17 5.04 23.67
CA ARG A 141 2.75 3.93 24.53
C ARG A 141 3.93 3.34 25.30
N ASP A 142 5.09 3.22 24.66
CA ASP A 142 6.29 2.67 25.29
C ASP A 142 6.82 3.58 26.41
N TYR A 143 6.72 4.92 26.26
CA TYR A 143 7.07 5.87 27.32
C TYR A 143 6.16 5.78 28.56
N ALA A 144 4.89 5.43 28.40
CA ALA A 144 3.94 5.34 29.51
C ALA A 144 4.23 4.14 30.44
N PHE A 145 4.83 3.06 29.93
CA PHE A 145 5.20 1.89 30.73
C PHE A 145 6.59 1.97 31.39
N GLY A 146 7.42 2.94 30.98
CA GLY A 146 8.76 3.16 31.53
C GLY A 146 8.84 4.11 32.73
N GLY A 147 7.72 4.73 33.12
CA GLY A 147 7.67 5.69 34.25
C GLY A 147 7.27 5.07 35.60
N ASP A 148 6.93 3.78 35.64
CA ASP A 148 6.46 3.05 36.83
C ASP A 148 7.55 2.13 37.45
N MET A 149 8.83 2.38 37.17
CA MET A 149 9.99 1.73 37.80
C MET A 149 10.96 2.77 38.37
#